data_AF-I3IKY0-F1
#
_entry.id   AF-I3IKY0-F1
#
_cell.length_a   1.000
_cell.length_b   1.000
_cell.length_c   1.000
_cell.angle_alpha   90.00
_cell.angle_beta   90.00
_cell.angle_gamma   90.00
#
_symmetry.space_group_name_H-M   'P 1'
#
loop_
_entity.id
_entity.type
_entity.pdbx_description
1 polymer ?
#
loop_
_entity_poly.entity_id
_entity_poly.type
_entity_poly.pdbx_seq_one_letter_code
_entity_poly.pdbx_strand_id
1 'polypeptide(L)'
;MTEHGDENHTSQAHYQTSQWIQTEFESVNLGDKRLKKRLFSILETFCASPQASIPEAMGTWSDTKATYRFLNNRKVTHHHILQPHYQATSNRMSKEKVILAIQDTTTLNYTNHSQTHG
;
A
#
# COMPACT_ATOMS: atom_id res chain seq x y z
N MET A 1 25.29 -14.11 -26.15
CA MET A 1 24.59 -14.83 -25.07
C MET A 1 23.70 -13.80 -24.40
N THR A 2 22.56 -13.47 -25.01
CA THR A 2 21.70 -12.36 -24.61
C THR A 2 20.52 -12.90 -23.81
N GLU A 3 20.35 -12.36 -22.62
CA GLU A 3 19.23 -12.58 -21.71
C GLU A 3 17.92 -12.16 -22.38
N HIS A 4 17.03 -13.12 -22.64
CA HIS A 4 15.67 -12.90 -23.15
C HIS A 4 14.61 -13.48 -22.18
N GLY A 5 14.84 -13.37 -20.86
CA GLY A 5 14.04 -14.07 -19.84
C GLY A 5 13.09 -13.24 -18.95
N ASP A 6 13.27 -11.92 -18.80
CA ASP A 6 12.72 -11.20 -17.63
C ASP A 6 11.39 -10.43 -17.84
N GLU A 7 10.96 -10.20 -19.09
CA GLU A 7 9.78 -9.35 -19.35
C GLU A 7 8.45 -10.01 -18.97
N ASN A 8 8.37 -11.35 -19.07
CA ASN A 8 7.16 -12.11 -18.73
C ASN A 8 6.94 -12.24 -17.21
N HIS A 9 8.02 -12.32 -16.42
CA HIS A 9 7.93 -12.49 -14.97
C HIS A 9 7.46 -11.20 -14.28
N THR A 10 8.02 -10.06 -14.70
CA THR A 10 7.69 -8.73 -14.17
C THR A 10 6.22 -8.35 -14.43
N SER A 11 5.71 -8.69 -15.62
CA SER A 11 4.32 -8.41 -16.02
C SER A 11 3.29 -9.20 -15.20
N GLN A 12 3.61 -10.46 -14.85
CA GLN A 12 2.73 -11.31 -14.03
C GLN A 12 2.71 -10.88 -12.56
N ALA A 13 3.88 -10.56 -11.99
CA ALA A 13 3.97 -10.08 -10.61
C ALA A 13 3.22 -8.74 -10.41
N HIS A 14 3.33 -7.83 -11.38
CA HIS A 14 2.58 -6.57 -11.37
C HIS A 14 1.06 -6.79 -11.43
N TYR A 15 0.60 -7.71 -12.29
CA TYR A 15 -0.82 -8.06 -12.37
C TYR A 15 -1.34 -8.67 -11.06
N GLN A 16 -0.59 -9.61 -10.46
CA GLN A 16 -0.96 -10.21 -9.18
C GLN A 16 -1.04 -9.17 -8.06
N THR A 17 -0.10 -8.23 -8.03
CA THR A 17 -0.10 -7.11 -7.06
C THR A 17 -1.34 -6.24 -7.23
N SER A 18 -1.68 -5.86 -8.47
CA SER A 18 -2.85 -5.04 -8.76
C SER A 18 -4.16 -5.73 -8.34
N GLN A 19 -4.28 -7.04 -8.61
CA GLN A 19 -5.44 -7.84 -8.20
C GLN A 19 -5.54 -7.98 -6.68
N TRP A 20 -4.41 -8.16 -6.00
CA TRP A 20 -4.37 -8.20 -4.54
C TRP A 20 -4.81 -6.85 -3.94
N ILE A 21 -4.24 -5.73 -4.40
CA ILE A 21 -4.65 -4.38 -3.95
C ILE A 21 -6.16 -4.18 -4.15
N GLN A 22 -6.69 -4.59 -5.31
CA GLN A 22 -8.10 -4.45 -5.59
C GLN A 22 -8.97 -5.23 -4.59
N THR A 23 -8.56 -6.44 -4.23
CA THR A 23 -9.27 -7.30 -3.29
C THR A 23 -9.16 -6.77 -1.85
N GLU A 24 -7.97 -6.37 -1.40
CA GLU A 24 -7.75 -5.90 -0.02
C GLU A 24 -8.41 -4.55 0.26
N PHE A 25 -8.48 -3.68 -0.74
CA PHE A 25 -8.98 -2.31 -0.59
C PHE A 25 -10.30 -2.08 -1.31
N GLU A 26 -11.03 -3.15 -1.66
CA GLU A 26 -12.30 -3.06 -2.40
C GLU A 26 -13.31 -2.16 -1.69
N SER A 27 -13.49 -2.34 -0.38
CA SER A 27 -14.46 -1.62 0.44
C SER A 27 -13.97 -0.24 0.91
N VAL A 28 -12.78 0.22 0.49
CA VAL A 28 -12.23 1.49 0.94
C VAL A 28 -13.17 2.65 0.61
N ASN A 29 -13.47 3.45 1.62
CA ASN A 29 -14.29 4.64 1.49
C ASN A 29 -13.56 5.86 2.08
N LEU A 30 -13.07 6.74 1.21
CA LEU A 30 -12.40 7.99 1.57
C LEU A 30 -13.30 9.21 1.33
N GLY A 31 -14.59 9.00 1.03
CA GLY A 31 -15.56 10.04 0.70
C GLY A 31 -15.32 10.75 -0.65
N ASP A 32 -14.28 10.37 -1.41
CA ASP A 32 -13.99 10.88 -2.75
C ASP A 32 -13.39 9.77 -3.62
N LYS A 33 -14.00 9.49 -4.77
CA LYS A 33 -13.55 8.47 -5.73
C LYS A 33 -12.13 8.74 -6.25
N ARG A 34 -11.72 10.01 -6.35
CA ARG A 34 -10.37 10.40 -6.76
C ARG A 34 -9.33 10.02 -5.72
N LEU A 35 -9.68 10.07 -4.43
CA LEU A 35 -8.80 9.60 -3.35
C LEU A 35 -8.65 8.08 -3.41
N LYS A 36 -9.73 7.34 -3.65
CA LYS A 36 -9.64 5.89 -3.87
C LYS A 36 -8.73 5.54 -5.04
N LYS A 37 -8.93 6.18 -6.21
CA LYS A 37 -8.06 5.97 -7.38
C LYS A 37 -6.59 6.27 -7.08
N ARG A 38 -6.32 7.35 -6.35
CA ARG A 38 -4.96 7.73 -5.95
C ARG A 38 -4.35 6.74 -4.96
N LEU A 39 -5.12 6.23 -4.00
CA LEU A 39 -4.66 5.20 -3.07
C LEU A 39 -4.14 3.97 -3.84
N PHE A 40 -4.92 3.49 -4.82
CA PHE A 40 -4.57 2.31 -5.60
C PHE A 40 -3.27 2.51 -6.38
N SER A 41 -3.15 3.65 -7.07
CA SER A 41 -1.92 4.00 -7.79
C SER A 41 -0.71 4.10 -6.86
N ILE A 42 -0.86 4.71 -5.67
CA ILE A 42 0.23 4.78 -4.68
C ILE A 42 0.63 3.38 -4.20
N LEU A 43 -0.34 2.52 -3.89
CA LEU A 43 -0.07 1.15 -3.44
C LEU A 43 0.63 0.33 -4.51
N GLU A 44 0.20 0.42 -5.78
CA GLU A 44 0.86 -0.27 -6.90
C GLU A 44 2.33 0.16 -7.01
N THR A 45 2.60 1.46 -6.95
CA THR A 45 3.97 1.97 -7.03
C THR A 45 4.81 1.60 -5.80
N PHE A 46 4.25 1.68 -4.59
CA PHE A 46 4.97 1.29 -3.37
C PHE A 46 5.25 -0.21 -3.31
N CYS A 47 4.32 -1.06 -3.78
CA CYS A 47 4.56 -2.50 -3.88
C CYS A 47 5.63 -2.83 -4.93
N ALA A 48 5.71 -2.09 -6.03
CA ALA A 48 6.75 -2.27 -7.05
C ALA A 48 8.14 -1.82 -6.58
N SER A 49 8.24 -0.94 -5.59
CA SER A 49 9.50 -0.40 -5.09
C SER A 49 9.46 -0.12 -3.58
N PRO A 50 9.33 -1.17 -2.73
CA PRO A 50 9.00 -1.01 -1.31
C PRO A 50 10.12 -0.37 -0.48
N GLN A 51 11.36 -0.39 -0.97
CA GLN A 51 12.53 0.21 -0.30
C GLN A 51 12.83 1.62 -0.79
N ALA A 52 12.19 2.07 -1.88
CA ALA A 52 12.43 3.39 -2.44
C ALA A 52 11.74 4.47 -1.60
N SER A 53 12.38 5.64 -1.50
CA SER A 53 11.71 6.82 -0.96
C SER A 53 10.56 7.25 -1.88
N ILE A 54 9.62 8.05 -1.37
CA ILE A 54 8.49 8.55 -2.17
C ILE A 54 8.95 9.23 -3.47
N PRO A 55 9.94 10.14 -3.47
CA PRO A 55 10.42 10.76 -4.72
C PRO A 55 11.03 9.76 -5.71
N GLU A 56 11.78 8.77 -5.21
CA GLU A 56 12.39 7.74 -6.06
C GLU A 56 11.32 6.84 -6.69
N ALA A 57 10.32 6.42 -5.92
CA ALA A 57 9.27 5.54 -6.40
C ALA A 57 8.32 6.22 -7.40
N MET A 58 7.98 7.49 -7.18
CA MET A 58 6.96 8.20 -7.96
C MET A 58 7.43 8.64 -9.36
N GLY A 59 8.74 8.70 -9.62
CA GLY A 59 9.33 9.02 -10.93
C GLY A 59 9.13 10.46 -11.43
N THR A 60 8.09 11.17 -10.98
CA THR A 60 7.83 12.57 -11.34
C THR A 60 7.61 13.46 -10.11
N TRP A 61 7.93 14.75 -10.25
CA TRP A 61 7.69 15.72 -9.18
C TRP A 61 6.20 15.95 -8.90
N SER A 62 5.37 15.94 -9.94
CA SER A 62 3.91 16.08 -9.81
C SER A 62 3.31 14.96 -8.99
N ASP A 63 3.71 13.71 -9.25
CA ASP A 63 3.20 12.54 -8.55
C ASP A 63 3.74 12.49 -7.12
N THR A 64 5.02 12.80 -6.94
CA THR A 64 5.64 12.99 -5.61
C THR A 64 4.82 13.96 -4.75
N LYS A 65 4.51 15.16 -5.28
CA LYS A 65 3.71 16.16 -4.55
C LYS A 65 2.27 15.71 -4.34
N ALA A 66 1.66 15.02 -5.30
CA ALA A 66 0.32 14.48 -5.16
C ALA A 66 0.26 13.42 -4.03
N THR A 67 1.28 12.58 -3.91
CA THR A 67 1.42 11.57 -2.85
C THR A 67 1.60 12.20 -1.47
N TYR A 68 2.49 13.19 -1.33
CA TYR A 68 2.58 13.93 -0.06
C TYR A 68 1.27 14.62 0.34
N ARG A 69 0.56 15.23 -0.63
CA ARG A 69 -0.76 15.83 -0.39
C ARG A 69 -1.81 14.79 -0.01
N PHE A 70 -1.73 13.58 -0.58
CA PHE A 70 -2.61 12.47 -0.24
C PHE A 70 -2.38 12.00 1.20
N LEU A 71 -1.11 11.79 1.59
CA LEU A 71 -0.74 11.36 2.95
C LEU A 71 -1.06 12.42 4.01
N ASN A 72 -1.03 13.71 3.66
CA ASN A 72 -1.40 14.82 4.54
C ASN A 72 -2.90 15.19 4.47
N ASN A 73 -3.74 14.39 3.81
CA ASN A 73 -5.16 14.70 3.65
C ASN A 73 -5.96 14.24 4.87
N ARG A 74 -6.68 15.14 5.53
CA ARG A 74 -7.51 14.84 6.72
C ARG A 74 -8.59 13.77 6.49
N LYS A 75 -9.06 13.56 5.26
CA LYS A 75 -10.01 12.48 4.93
C LYS A 75 -9.34 11.10 4.88
N VAL A 76 -8.04 11.08 4.62
CA VAL A 76 -7.21 9.88 4.50
C VAL A 76 -6.57 9.60 5.86
N THR A 77 -7.25 8.80 6.68
CA THR A 77 -6.74 8.38 7.99
C THR A 77 -6.20 6.96 7.91
N HIS A 78 -5.29 6.60 8.82
CA HIS A 78 -4.80 5.22 8.96
C HIS A 78 -5.97 4.23 9.10
N HIS A 79 -6.99 4.59 9.90
CA HIS A 79 -8.18 3.76 10.10
C HIS A 79 -8.93 3.52 8.78
N HIS A 80 -9.18 4.57 7.98
CA HIS A 80 -9.87 4.39 6.70
C HIS A 80 -9.06 3.56 5.68
N ILE A 81 -7.73 3.56 5.77
CA ILE A 81 -6.87 2.73 4.92
C ILE A 81 -6.84 1.28 5.39
N LEU A 82 -6.66 1.03 6.70
CA LEU A 82 -6.47 -0.31 7.25
C LEU A 82 -7.77 -1.11 7.39
N GLN A 83 -8.91 -0.45 7.65
CA GLN A 83 -10.19 -1.11 7.84
C GLN A 83 -10.61 -2.05 6.68
N PRO A 84 -10.54 -1.65 5.39
CA PRO A 84 -10.86 -2.57 4.30
C PRO A 84 -9.92 -3.78 4.26
N HIS A 85 -8.63 -3.60 4.54
CA HIS A 85 -7.66 -4.70 4.60
C HIS A 85 -7.98 -5.68 5.75
N TYR A 86 -8.41 -5.18 6.91
CA TYR A 86 -8.87 -6.02 8.02
C TYR A 86 -10.14 -6.81 7.67
N GLN A 87 -11.08 -6.18 6.96
CA GLN A 87 -12.29 -6.86 6.47
C GLN A 87 -11.92 -7.95 5.46
N ALA A 88 -11.06 -7.66 4.50
CA ALA A 88 -10.58 -8.63 3.52
C ALA A 88 -9.85 -9.80 4.19
N THR A 89 -9.01 -9.51 5.19
CA THR A 89 -8.32 -10.52 6.01
C THR A 89 -9.33 -11.39 6.76
N SER A 90 -10.33 -10.79 7.41
CA SER A 90 -11.40 -11.52 8.12
C SER A 90 -12.21 -12.41 7.17
N ASN A 91 -12.52 -11.91 5.97
CA ASN A 91 -13.23 -12.66 4.93
C ASN A 91 -12.42 -13.84 4.38
N ARG A 92 -11.09 -13.74 4.34
CA ARG A 92 -10.22 -14.88 4.01
C ARG A 92 -10.21 -15.89 5.14
N MET A 93 -10.00 -15.42 6.37
CA MET A 93 -9.98 -16.26 7.57
C MET A 93 -11.27 -17.04 7.77
N SER A 94 -12.44 -16.45 7.49
CA SER A 94 -13.74 -17.11 7.68
C SER A 94 -13.96 -18.35 6.80
N LYS A 95 -13.10 -18.56 5.79
CA LYS A 95 -13.15 -19.73 4.89
C LYS A 95 -12.32 -20.90 5.42
N GLU A 96 -11.47 -20.66 6.42
CA GLU A 96 -10.57 -21.65 6.99
C GLU A 96 -11.14 -22.26 8.27
N LYS A 97 -10.89 -23.56 8.49
CA LYS A 97 -11.34 -24.27 9.70
C LYS A 97 -10.48 -23.96 10.92
N VAL A 98 -9.21 -23.68 10.71
CA VAL A 98 -8.22 -23.41 11.76
C VAL A 98 -7.41 -22.20 11.33
N ILE A 99 -7.25 -21.24 12.23
CA ILE A 99 -6.44 -20.04 12.01
C ILE A 99 -5.38 -19.96 13.09
N LEU A 100 -4.16 -19.62 12.69
CA LEU A 100 -3.07 -19.31 13.60
C LEU A 100 -2.93 -17.79 13.73
N ALA A 101 -3.30 -17.25 14.89
CA ALA A 101 -3.16 -15.83 15.19
C ALA A 101 -1.79 -15.55 15.81
N ILE A 102 -0.76 -15.42 14.97
CA ILE A 102 0.58 -15.03 15.43
C ILE A 102 0.55 -13.57 15.87
N GLN A 103 1.03 -13.31 17.08
CA GLN A 103 1.11 -11.97 17.64
C GLN A 103 2.52 -11.71 18.18
N ASP A 104 3.04 -10.53 17.88
CA ASP A 104 4.28 -10.00 18.42
C ASP A 104 4.11 -8.48 18.60
N THR A 105 5.04 -7.82 19.28
CA THR A 105 5.04 -6.36 19.46
C THR A 105 6.32 -5.78 18.89
N THR A 106 6.19 -4.75 18.05
CA THR A 106 7.33 -3.98 17.52
C THR A 106 7.15 -2.50 17.80
N THR A 107 8.26 -1.76 17.77
CA THR A 107 8.30 -0.31 17.99
C THR A 107 8.90 0.39 16.80
N LEU A 108 8.33 1.53 16.41
CA LEU A 108 8.92 2.41 15.40
C LEU A 108 9.68 3.54 16.10
N ASN A 109 10.98 3.68 15.82
CA ASN A 109 11.83 4.69 16.43
C ASN A 109 11.99 5.91 15.52
N TYR A 110 11.55 7.07 15.99
CA TYR A 110 11.61 8.35 15.28
C TYR A 110 12.53 9.39 15.96
N THR A 111 13.46 8.98 16.84
CA THR A 111 14.29 9.90 17.66
C THR A 111 14.94 11.04 16.86
N ASN A 112 15.36 10.77 15.61
CA ASN A 112 16.01 11.76 14.75
C ASN A 112 15.05 12.58 13.87
N HIS A 113 13.73 12.39 14.01
CA HIS A 113 12.74 13.11 13.23
C HIS A 113 12.35 14.41 13.93
N SER A 114 12.65 15.54 13.32
CA SER A 114 12.54 16.89 13.94
C SER A 114 11.14 17.27 14.43
N GLN A 115 10.10 16.58 13.97
CA GLN A 115 8.70 16.82 14.38
C GLN A 115 8.20 15.84 15.46
N THR A 116 9.04 14.93 15.95
CA THR A 116 8.70 14.01 17.04
C THR A 116 9.58 14.29 18.24
N HIS A 117 8.98 14.30 19.42
CA HIS A 117 9.72 14.27 20.68
C HIS A 117 9.82 12.79 21.03
N GLY A 118 10.98 12.19 20.77
CA GLY A 118 11.24 10.77 21.05
C GLY A 118 10.98 10.42 22.51
#